data_AF-A0A2M7PVD3-F1
#
_entry.id   AF-A0A2M7PVD3-F1
#
_cell.length_a   1.000
_cell.length_b   1.000
_cell.length_c   1.000
_cell.angle_alpha   90.00
_cell.angle_beta   90.00
_cell.angle_gamma   90.00
#
_symmetry.space_group_name_H-M   'P 1'
#
loop_
_entity.id
_entity.type
_entity.pdbx_description
1 polymer ?
#
loop_
_entity_poly.entity_id
_entity_poly.type
_entity_poly.pdbx_seq_one_letter_code
_entity_poly.pdbx_strand_id
1 'polypeptide(L)' 'SSPHQEPEFNPSPLLTGLRKEDWNKLKKPLFNQLFKHSAVQRAGYKGLRRNIEFLANKANFEL' A
#
# COMPACT_ATOMS: atom_id res chain seq x y z
N SER A 1 -11.27 -23.52 6.87
CA SER A 1 -11.09 -22.08 7.19
C SER A 1 -12.32 -21.36 6.68
N SER A 2 -13.07 -20.70 7.55
CA SER A 2 -14.25 -19.92 7.16
C SER A 2 -13.87 -18.44 7.09
N PRO A 3 -14.42 -17.65 6.15
CA PRO A 3 -14.21 -16.22 6.10
C PRO A 3 -14.60 -15.57 7.44
N HIS A 4 -13.78 -14.64 7.91
CA HIS A 4 -14.08 -13.81 9.07
C HIS A 4 -15.03 -12.68 8.66
N GLN A 5 -15.94 -12.31 9.56
CA GLN A 5 -16.89 -11.20 9.36
C GLN A 5 -16.56 -10.00 10.26
N GLU A 6 -15.35 -9.97 10.83
CA GLU A 6 -14.92 -8.94 11.77
C GLU A 6 -14.78 -7.58 11.06
N PRO A 7 -15.62 -6.58 11.38
CA PRO A 7 -15.61 -5.30 10.68
C PRO A 7 -14.28 -4.55 10.79
N GLU A 8 -13.53 -4.76 11.87
CA GLU A 8 -12.21 -4.12 12.09
C GLU A 8 -11.12 -4.64 11.14
N PHE A 9 -11.35 -5.77 10.47
CA PHE A 9 -10.44 -6.28 9.44
C PHE A 9 -10.70 -5.66 8.07
N ASN A 10 -11.72 -4.81 7.93
CA ASN A 10 -11.93 -4.08 6.70
C ASN A 10 -10.80 -3.05 6.46
N PRO A 11 -10.29 -2.95 5.22
CA PRO A 11 -9.29 -1.94 4.90
C PRO A 11 -9.89 -0.53 5.06
N SER A 12 -9.04 0.43 5.44
CA SER A 12 -9.43 1.84 5.51
C SER A 12 -9.99 2.30 4.15
N PRO A 13 -11.12 3.05 4.10
CA PRO A 13 -11.68 3.56 2.85
C PRO A 13 -10.69 4.37 2.02
N LEU A 14 -9.76 5.03 2.71
CA LEU A 14 -8.69 5.85 2.13
C LEU A 14 -7.66 4.99 1.36
N LEU A 15 -7.50 3.73 1.74
CA LEU A 15 -6.67 2.75 1.03
C LEU A 15 -7.40 2.20 -0.21
N THR A 16 -8.70 1.93 -0.09
CA THR A 16 -9.53 1.35 -1.16
C THR A 16 -9.70 2.29 -2.36
N GLY A 17 -9.56 3.60 -2.14
CA GLY A 17 -9.64 4.61 -3.20
C GLY A 17 -8.34 4.89 -3.97
N LEU A 18 -7.21 4.28 -3.59
CA LEU A 18 -5.91 4.58 -4.22
C LEU A 18 -5.78 3.92 -5.59
N ARG A 19 -5.45 4.73 -6.60
CA ARG A 19 -5.13 4.27 -7.96
C ARG A 19 -3.63 4.08 -8.12
N LYS A 20 -3.21 3.40 -9.20
CA LYS A 20 -1.79 3.14 -9.52
C LYS A 20 -0.92 4.40 -9.49
N GLU A 21 -1.45 5.52 -9.98
CA GLU A 21 -0.77 6.82 -9.97
C GLU A 21 -0.54 7.36 -8.55
N ASP A 22 -1.49 7.13 -7.65
CA ASP A 22 -1.41 7.57 -6.25
C ASP A 22 -0.33 6.78 -5.52
N TRP A 23 -0.19 5.49 -5.81
CA TRP A 23 0.92 4.66 -5.32
C TRP A 23 2.28 5.16 -5.83
N ASN A 24 2.36 5.58 -7.09
CA ASN A 24 3.57 6.15 -7.67
C ASN A 24 3.91 7.54 -7.10
N LYS A 25 2.93 8.32 -6.66
CA LYS A 25 3.10 9.65 -6.04
C LYS A 25 3.08 9.61 -4.50
N LEU A 26 2.98 8.42 -3.89
CA LEU A 26 2.89 8.25 -2.44
C LEU A 26 4.11 8.89 -1.75
N LYS A 27 3.85 9.85 -0.86
CA LYS A 27 4.87 10.52 -0.03
C LYS A 27 4.83 10.02 1.40
N LYS A 28 5.93 10.20 2.13
CA LYS A 28 6.09 9.74 3.51
C LYS A 28 5.01 10.25 4.50
N PRO A 29 4.52 11.51 4.43
CA PRO A 29 3.42 11.95 5.28
C PRO A 29 2.12 11.17 5.05
N LEU A 30 1.74 10.98 3.78
CA LEU A 30 0.54 10.21 3.41
C LEU A 30 0.68 8.73 3.78
N PHE A 31 1.87 8.15 3.62
CA PHE A 31 2.17 6.80 4.10
C PHE A 31 1.95 6.67 5.62
N ASN A 32 2.46 7.61 6.42
CA ASN A 32 2.29 7.57 7.88
C ASN A 32 0.81 7.70 8.29
N GLN A 33 0.03 8.48 7.54
CA GLN A 33 -1.41 8.61 7.77
C GLN A 33 -2.18 7.34 7.38
N LEU A 34 -1.93 6.79 6.20
CA LEU A 34 -2.62 5.61 5.67
C LEU A 34 -2.36 4.36 6.50
N PHE A 35 -1.12 4.19 6.97
CA PHE A 35 -0.67 2.95 7.58
C PHE A 35 -0.46 3.07 9.09
N LYS A 36 -0.97 4.13 9.75
CA LYS A 36 -0.83 4.34 11.19
C LYS A 36 -1.27 3.09 11.97
N HIS A 37 -0.42 2.57 12.85
CA HIS A 37 -0.61 1.36 13.66
C HIS A 37 -0.72 0.04 12.87
N SER A 38 -0.47 0.05 11.56
CA SER A 38 -0.55 -1.17 10.73
C SER A 38 0.78 -1.93 10.66
N ALA A 39 0.71 -3.20 10.21
CA ALA A 39 1.90 -3.98 9.89
C ALA A 39 2.75 -3.35 8.77
N VAL A 40 2.12 -2.66 7.82
CA VAL A 40 2.80 -2.01 6.69
C VAL A 40 3.65 -0.84 7.17
N GLN A 41 3.22 -0.10 8.19
CA GLN A 41 4.05 0.95 8.79
C GLN A 41 5.35 0.39 9.38
N ARG A 42 5.30 -0.80 10.00
CA ARG A 42 6.49 -1.46 10.56
C ARG A 42 7.48 -1.89 9.47
N ALA A 43 6.98 -2.40 8.35
CA ALA A 43 7.82 -2.72 7.18
C ALA A 43 8.50 -1.46 6.60
N GLY A 44 7.85 -0.30 6.77
CA GLY A 44 8.44 1.01 6.55
C GLY A 44 8.31 1.52 5.10
N TYR A 45 8.27 2.86 5.00
CA TYR A 45 8.05 3.57 3.74
C TYR A 45 9.04 3.19 2.63
N LYS A 46 10.34 3.09 2.95
CA LYS A 46 11.37 2.76 1.97
C LYS A 46 11.18 1.36 1.38
N GLY A 47 10.81 0.38 2.21
CA GLY A 47 10.56 -1.00 1.78
C GLY A 47 9.36 -1.08 0.85
N LEU A 48 8.26 -0.43 1.23
CA LEU A 48 7.07 -0.33 0.37
C LEU A 48 7.40 0.37 -0.96
N ARG A 49 8.15 1.48 -0.91
CA ARG A 49 8.51 2.25 -2.09
C ARG A 49 9.34 1.43 -3.08
N ARG A 50 10.33 0.70 -2.59
CA ARG A 50 11.14 -0.22 -3.40
C ARG A 50 10.28 -1.25 -4.13
N ASN A 51 9.29 -1.82 -3.45
CA ASN A 51 8.40 -2.81 -4.06
C ASN A 51 7.50 -2.18 -5.14
N ILE A 52 7.00 -0.97 -4.92
CA ILE A 52 6.21 -0.22 -5.92
C ILE A 52 7.06 0.07 -7.16
N GLU A 53 8.29 0.55 -6.96
CA GLU A 53 9.23 0.83 -8.06
C GLU A 53 9.60 -0.44 -8.83
N PHE A 54 9.82 -1.55 -8.14
CA PHE A 54 10.04 -2.86 -8.78
C PHE A 54 8.86 -3.26 -9.69
N LEU A 55 7.62 -3.12 -9.21
CA LEU A 55 6.43 -3.45 -10.01
C LEU A 55 6.23 -2.48 -11.18
N ALA A 56 6.51 -1.18 -10.99
CA ALA A 56 6.46 -0.19 -12.06
C ALA A 56 7.48 -0.51 -13.15
N ASN A 57 8.69 -0.91 -12.78
CA ASN A 57 9.75 -1.28 -13.72
C ASN A 57 9.48 -2.63 -14.39
N LYS A 58 8.93 -3.63 -13.69
CA LYS A 58 8.56 -4.92 -14.28
C LYS A 58 7.62 -4.75 -15.47
N ALA A 59 6.67 -3.82 -15.39
CA ALA A 59 5.77 -3.51 -16.51
C ALA A 59 6.50 -3.03 -17.78
N ASN A 60 7.72 -2.49 -17.65
CA ASN A 60 8.55 -2.05 -18.78
C ASN A 60 9.41 -3.19 -19.36
N PHE A 61 9.60 -4.30 -18.63
CA PHE A 61 10.41 -5.44 -19.06
C PHE A 61 9.59 -6.52 -19.79
N GLU A 62 8.26 -6.53 -19.64
CA GLU A 62 7.36 -7.46 -20.35
C GLU A 62 6.70 -6.80 -21.59
N LEU A 63 7.36 -5.79 -22.15
CA LEU A 63 7.02 -5.12 -23.42
C LEU A 63 8.12 -5.35 -24.46
#